data_AF-A0AAV1UG25-F1
#
_entry.id   AF-A0AAV1UG25-F1
#
_cell.length_a   1.000
_cell.length_b   1.000
_cell.length_c   1.000
_cell.angle_alpha   90.00
_cell.angle_beta   90.00
_cell.angle_gamma   90.00
#
_symmetry.space_group_name_H-M   'P 1'
#
loop_
_entity.id
_entity.type
_entity.pdbx_description
1 polymer ?
#
loop_
_entity_poly.entity_id
_entity_poly.type
_entity_poly.pdbx_seq_one_letter_code
_entity_poly.pdbx_strand_id
1 'polypeptide(L)'
;MAENRRGCLEDGLRRYHEQPVSQHTTQWLDQWIRNTQHRTNSVVLAPLMDSSDDWGRLREQGYAGDDLLKFCDPLRKARLSQHLVCALVYDREIAALVEGVPAATRASEKLRSHINLLSTNALYRKAYYSSASVADWAEIERFFSSGLTRPAAAFLLQY
;
A
#
# COMPACT_ATOMS: atom_id res chain seq x y z
N MET A 1 2.33 -11.76 4.34
CA MET A 1 1.29 -10.96 3.64
C MET A 1 0.17 -10.47 4.57
N ALA A 2 -0.42 -11.32 5.43
CA ALA A 2 -1.51 -10.89 6.32
C ALA A 2 -1.10 -9.77 7.29
N GLU A 3 0.09 -9.87 7.88
CA GLU A 3 0.68 -8.83 8.75
C GLU A 3 0.92 -7.51 8.00
N ASN A 4 1.46 -7.58 6.78
CA ASN A 4 1.66 -6.39 5.94
C ASN A 4 0.33 -5.71 5.58
N ARG A 5 -0.71 -6.49 5.22
CA ARG A 5 -2.05 -5.95 4.93
C ARG A 5 -2.68 -5.31 6.17
N ARG A 6 -2.51 -5.95 7.34
CA ARG A 6 -2.99 -5.42 8.62
C ARG A 6 -2.35 -4.08 8.92
N GLY A 7 -1.02 -3.98 8.84
CA GLY A 7 -0.32 -2.71 9.04
C GLY A 7 -0.78 -1.63 8.06
N CYS A 8 -1.02 -1.99 6.79
CA CYS A 8 -1.57 -1.05 5.80
C CYS A 8 -2.98 -0.57 6.14
N LEU A 9 -3.87 -1.47 6.57
CA LEU A 9 -5.22 -1.13 7.00
C LEU A 9 -5.19 -0.21 8.22
N GLU A 10 -4.44 -0.58 9.26
CA GLU A 10 -4.34 0.19 10.50
C GLU A 10 -3.79 1.61 10.25
N ASP A 11 -2.75 1.75 9.43
CA ASP A 11 -2.19 3.06 9.09
C ASP A 11 -3.13 3.90 8.23
N GLY A 12 -3.93 3.27 7.34
CA GLY A 12 -4.97 3.96 6.58
C GLY A 12 -6.12 4.43 7.47
N LEU A 13 -6.61 3.58 8.38
CA LEU A 13 -7.69 3.92 9.31
C LEU A 13 -7.26 5.04 10.26
N ARG A 14 -6.01 5.02 10.76
CA ARG A 14 -5.47 6.09 11.61
C ARG A 14 -5.43 7.44 10.89
N ARG A 15 -4.99 7.45 9.63
CA ARG A 15 -5.01 8.66 8.79
C ARG A 15 -6.41 9.17 8.53
N TYR A 16 -7.38 8.29 8.30
CA TYR A 16 -8.77 8.71 8.17
C TYR A 16 -9.29 9.30 9.48
N HIS A 17 -8.94 8.70 10.62
CA HIS A 17 -9.31 9.19 11.95
C HIS A 17 -8.73 10.60 12.25
N GLU A 18 -7.60 10.98 11.65
CA GLU A 18 -7.00 12.32 11.78
C GLU A 18 -7.74 13.40 10.97
N GLN A 19 -8.63 13.03 10.05
CA GLN A 19 -9.41 13.98 9.26
C GLN A 19 -10.60 14.55 10.06
N PRO A 20 -11.09 15.75 9.72
CA PRO A 20 -12.28 16.32 10.35
C PRO A 20 -13.54 15.54 9.92
N VAL A 21 -13.93 14.54 10.72
CA VAL A 21 -15.09 13.67 10.48
C VAL A 21 -16.12 13.78 11.60
N SER A 22 -17.31 13.21 11.39
CA SER A 22 -18.36 13.17 12.40
C SER A 22 -17.95 12.31 13.61
N GLN A 23 -18.49 12.61 14.79
CA GLN A 23 -18.26 11.81 16.00
C GLN A 23 -18.63 10.34 15.82
N HIS A 24 -19.70 10.05 15.07
CA HIS A 24 -20.09 8.68 14.75
C HIS A 24 -19.03 7.97 13.90
N THR A 25 -18.47 8.66 12.90
CA THR A 25 -17.35 8.13 12.09
C THR A 25 -16.13 7.86 12.96
N THR A 26 -15.77 8.78 13.85
CA THR A 26 -14.66 8.62 14.80
C THR A 26 -14.83 7.37 15.66
N GLN A 27 -16.00 7.21 16.32
CA GLN A 27 -16.29 6.05 17.17
C GLN A 27 -16.22 4.71 16.41
N TRP A 28 -16.70 4.70 15.17
CA TRP A 28 -16.63 3.55 14.29
C TRP A 28 -15.19 3.19 13.94
N LEU A 29 -14.37 4.15 13.50
CA LEU A 29 -12.96 3.93 13.19
C LEU A 29 -12.18 3.43 14.40
N ASP A 30 -12.41 4.04 15.56
CA ASP A 30 -11.87 3.63 16.85
C ASP A 30 -12.18 2.17 17.19
N GLN A 31 -13.43 1.76 17.00
CA GLN A 31 -13.85 0.39 17.24
C GLN A 31 -13.15 -0.58 16.29
N TRP A 32 -13.03 -0.22 15.02
CA TRP A 32 -12.39 -1.08 14.03
C TRP A 32 -10.89 -1.22 14.30
N ILE A 33 -10.19 -0.12 14.58
CA ILE A 33 -8.77 -0.11 14.94
C ILE A 33 -8.51 -1.00 16.16
N ARG A 34 -9.32 -0.86 17.24
CA ARG A 34 -9.19 -1.72 18.43
C ARG A 34 -9.40 -3.20 18.09
N ASN A 35 -10.39 -3.50 17.26
CA ASN A 35 -10.69 -4.88 16.86
C ASN A 35 -9.53 -5.52 16.09
N THR A 36 -8.82 -4.74 15.25
CA THR A 36 -7.68 -5.26 14.46
C THR A 36 -6.37 -5.28 15.25
N GLN A 37 -6.15 -4.33 16.17
CA GLN A 37 -4.88 -4.19 16.89
C GLN A 37 -4.64 -5.25 17.97
N HIS A 38 -5.67 -5.63 18.72
CA HIS A 38 -5.48 -6.46 19.92
C HIS A 38 -5.55 -7.97 19.68
N ARG A 39 -5.82 -8.41 18.44
CA ARG A 39 -6.01 -9.83 18.11
C ARG A 39 -4.80 -10.39 17.39
N THR A 40 -4.17 -11.41 17.98
CA THR A 40 -3.05 -12.17 17.38
C THR A 40 -3.51 -13.45 16.68
N ASN A 41 -4.71 -13.95 17.02
CA ASN A 41 -5.27 -15.13 16.38
C ASN A 41 -5.80 -14.80 14.97
N SER A 42 -5.18 -15.40 13.95
CA SER A 42 -5.50 -15.17 12.54
C SER A 42 -6.93 -15.57 12.14
N VAL A 43 -7.48 -16.61 12.76
CA VAL A 43 -8.86 -17.11 12.50
C VAL A 43 -9.89 -16.08 12.95
N VAL A 44 -9.62 -15.39 14.07
CA VAL A 44 -10.50 -14.33 14.61
C VAL A 44 -10.28 -13.00 13.89
N LEU A 45 -9.03 -12.73 13.53
CA LEU A 45 -8.65 -11.45 12.92
C LEU A 45 -9.16 -11.30 11.48
N ALA A 46 -9.14 -12.35 10.66
CA ALA A 46 -9.52 -12.25 9.26
C ALA A 46 -10.98 -11.76 9.07
N PRO A 47 -12.01 -12.31 9.76
CA PRO A 47 -13.38 -11.80 9.69
C PRO A 47 -13.53 -10.34 10.13
N LEU A 48 -12.76 -9.89 11.13
CA LEU A 48 -12.78 -8.50 11.61
C LEU A 48 -12.14 -7.53 10.61
N MET A 49 -11.07 -7.97 9.95
CA MET A 49 -10.43 -7.19 8.88
C MET A 49 -11.24 -7.18 7.58
N ASP A 50 -12.09 -8.18 7.36
CA ASP A 50 -12.89 -8.34 6.13
C ASP A 50 -14.39 -8.10 6.36
N SER A 51 -14.74 -7.38 7.44
CA SER A 51 -16.10 -7.00 7.80
C SER A 51 -16.81 -6.27 6.64
N SER A 52 -17.88 -6.88 6.12
CA SER A 52 -18.59 -6.35 4.95
C SER A 52 -19.22 -4.99 5.24
N ASP A 53 -19.71 -4.77 6.46
CA ASP A 53 -20.32 -3.52 6.90
C ASP A 53 -19.29 -2.39 6.95
N ASP A 54 -18.12 -2.67 7.53
CA ASP A 54 -17.05 -1.67 7.66
C ASP A 54 -16.49 -1.28 6.29
N TRP A 55 -16.28 -2.26 5.40
CA TRP A 55 -15.87 -1.97 4.02
C TRP A 55 -16.97 -1.29 3.20
N GLY A 56 -18.24 -1.59 3.46
CA GLY A 56 -19.39 -0.87 2.89
C GLY A 56 -19.34 0.61 3.21
N ARG A 57 -19.18 0.94 4.49
CA ARG A 57 -19.05 2.33 4.97
C ARG A 57 -17.82 3.03 4.37
N LEU A 58 -16.66 2.37 4.32
CA LEU A 58 -15.48 2.97 3.68
C LEU A 58 -15.71 3.29 2.20
N ARG A 59 -16.39 2.40 1.46
CA ARG A 59 -16.71 2.62 0.04
C ARG A 59 -17.63 3.81 -0.16
N GLU A 60 -18.67 3.94 0.66
CA GLU A 60 -19.59 5.10 0.63
C GLU A 60 -18.88 6.42 0.90
N GLN A 61 -17.86 6.39 1.77
CA GLN A 61 -17.02 7.55 2.11
C GLN A 61 -15.86 7.76 1.11
N GLY A 62 -15.85 7.06 -0.04
CA GLY A 62 -14.79 7.19 -1.04
C GLY A 62 -13.39 6.83 -0.51
N TYR A 63 -13.32 5.95 0.48
CA TYR A 63 -12.10 5.59 1.22
C TYR A 63 -11.38 6.79 1.85
N ALA A 64 -12.10 7.87 2.14
CA ALA A 64 -11.52 9.13 2.66
C ALA A 64 -10.43 9.74 1.76
N GLY A 65 -10.45 9.41 0.46
CA GLY A 65 -9.41 9.81 -0.49
C GLY A 65 -8.07 9.09 -0.30
N ASP A 66 -7.99 8.06 0.55
CA ASP A 66 -6.74 7.32 0.79
C ASP A 66 -6.66 6.08 -0.12
N ASP A 67 -5.77 6.15 -1.12
CA ASP A 67 -5.53 5.03 -2.02
C ASP A 67 -5.02 3.79 -1.27
N LEU A 68 -4.31 3.93 -0.14
CA LEU A 68 -3.88 2.77 0.66
C LEU A 68 -5.09 1.98 1.17
N LEU A 69 -6.10 2.67 1.73
CA LEU A 69 -7.34 2.05 2.19
C LEU A 69 -8.09 1.38 1.04
N LYS A 70 -8.14 2.04 -0.11
CA LYS A 70 -8.74 1.49 -1.32
C LYS A 70 -8.05 0.20 -1.76
N PHE A 71 -6.72 0.11 -1.70
CA PHE A 71 -6.02 -1.14 -2.01
C PHE A 71 -6.24 -2.22 -0.95
N CYS A 72 -6.43 -1.86 0.32
CA CYS A 72 -6.68 -2.81 1.40
C CYS A 72 -8.05 -3.53 1.33
N ASP A 73 -8.99 -3.04 0.50
CA ASP A 73 -10.33 -3.63 0.31
C ASP A 73 -10.25 -5.14 -0.02
N PRO A 74 -11.01 -6.01 0.67
CA PRO A 74 -11.04 -7.45 0.44
C PRO A 74 -11.31 -7.83 -1.02
N LEU A 75 -12.10 -7.03 -1.74
CA LEU A 75 -12.41 -7.25 -3.16
C LEU A 75 -11.19 -7.02 -4.07
N ARG A 76 -10.10 -6.46 -3.53
CA ARG A 76 -8.87 -6.10 -4.25
C ARG A 76 -7.65 -6.86 -3.72
N LYS A 77 -7.81 -7.90 -2.90
CA LYS A 77 -6.70 -8.67 -2.29
C LYS A 77 -5.60 -9.08 -3.27
N ALA A 78 -5.97 -9.64 -4.43
CA ALA A 78 -4.99 -10.04 -5.45
C ALA A 78 -4.16 -8.86 -5.97
N ARG A 79 -4.83 -7.73 -6.23
CA ARG A 79 -4.18 -6.49 -6.67
C ARG A 79 -3.30 -5.91 -5.56
N LEU A 80 -3.77 -5.89 -4.32
CA LEU A 80 -2.96 -5.50 -3.16
C LEU A 80 -1.70 -6.34 -3.05
N SER A 81 -1.80 -7.66 -3.18
CA SER A 81 -0.64 -8.55 -3.12
C SER A 81 0.39 -8.21 -4.18
N GLN A 82 -0.03 -7.93 -5.42
CA GLN A 82 0.88 -7.50 -6.49
C GLN A 82 1.56 -6.17 -6.16
N HIS A 83 0.81 -5.18 -5.66
CA HIS A 83 1.37 -3.89 -5.25
C HIS A 83 2.34 -4.04 -4.07
N LEU A 84 2.01 -4.87 -3.08
CA LEU A 84 2.87 -5.15 -1.93
C LEU A 84 4.17 -5.85 -2.33
N VAL A 85 4.10 -6.88 -3.19
CA VAL A 85 5.31 -7.57 -3.68
C VAL A 85 6.21 -6.58 -4.39
N CYS A 86 5.67 -5.77 -5.30
CA CYS A 86 6.45 -4.77 -6.02
C CYS A 86 7.07 -3.72 -5.07
N ALA A 87 6.29 -3.19 -4.13
CA ALA A 87 6.75 -2.21 -3.14
C ALA A 87 7.85 -2.78 -2.22
N LEU A 88 7.83 -4.08 -1.95
CA LEU A 88 8.83 -4.73 -1.10
C LEU A 88 10.11 -5.09 -1.87
N VAL A 89 9.97 -5.60 -3.10
CA VAL A 89 11.10 -6.01 -3.94
C VAL A 89 11.90 -4.81 -4.43
N TYR A 90 11.22 -3.76 -4.88
CA TYR A 90 11.85 -2.57 -5.48
C TYR A 90 11.89 -1.36 -4.53
N ASP A 91 11.84 -1.59 -3.22
CA ASP A 91 11.79 -0.52 -2.21
C ASP A 91 12.94 0.48 -2.35
N ARG A 92 14.17 -0.02 -2.60
CA ARG A 92 15.37 0.82 -2.74
C ARG A 92 15.30 1.70 -3.98
N GLU A 93 14.86 1.13 -5.09
CA GLU A 93 14.73 1.79 -6.38
C GLU A 93 13.59 2.81 -6.36
N ILE A 94 12.47 2.46 -5.72
CA ILE A 94 11.36 3.37 -5.47
C ILE A 94 11.83 4.54 -4.60
N ALA A 95 12.55 4.28 -3.50
CA ALA A 95 13.09 5.34 -2.64
C ALA A 95 14.07 6.25 -3.37
N ALA A 96 14.91 5.71 -4.26
CA ALA A 96 15.83 6.50 -5.08
C ALA A 96 15.10 7.42 -6.07
N LEU A 97 13.92 7.03 -6.55
CA LEU A 97 13.10 7.82 -7.49
C LEU A 97 12.13 8.78 -6.79
N VAL A 98 11.80 8.53 -5.53
CA VAL A 98 10.99 9.42 -4.70
C VAL A 98 11.95 10.25 -3.83
N GLU A 99 12.55 11.29 -4.42
CA GLU A 99 13.55 12.15 -3.78
C GLU A 99 13.10 12.62 -2.37
N GLY A 100 14.04 12.61 -1.41
CA GLY A 100 13.83 13.18 -0.07
C GLY A 100 13.03 12.32 0.90
N VAL A 101 12.66 11.08 0.55
CA VAL A 101 11.95 10.17 1.45
C VAL A 101 12.95 9.21 2.13
N PRO A 102 13.01 9.17 3.48
CA PRO A 102 13.82 8.19 4.20
C PRO A 102 13.44 6.76 3.80
N ALA A 103 14.40 5.83 3.90
CA ALA A 103 14.12 4.41 3.66
C ALA A 103 12.93 3.94 4.53
N ALA A 104 11.87 3.50 3.87
CA ALA A 104 10.64 3.07 4.53
C ALA A 104 10.88 1.78 5.33
N THR A 105 10.36 1.73 6.55
CA THR A 105 10.52 0.56 7.43
C THR A 105 9.27 -0.30 7.43
N ARG A 106 8.09 0.32 7.32
CA ARG A 106 6.79 -0.36 7.36
C ARG A 106 6.28 -0.66 5.96
N ALA A 107 5.59 -1.78 5.78
CA ALA A 107 4.98 -2.15 4.51
C ALA A 107 4.00 -1.08 3.98
N SER A 108 3.31 -0.37 4.88
CA SER A 108 2.42 0.75 4.56
C SER A 108 3.15 1.94 3.95
N GLU A 109 4.34 2.28 4.47
CA GLU A 109 5.19 3.35 3.94
C GLU A 109 5.71 2.98 2.55
N LYS A 110 6.24 1.76 2.39
CA LYS A 110 6.72 1.23 1.10
C LYS A 110 5.61 1.24 0.06
N LEU A 111 4.42 0.76 0.42
CA LEU A 111 3.26 0.74 -0.45
C LEU A 111 2.80 2.16 -0.83
N ARG A 112 2.89 3.15 0.07
CA ARG A 112 2.59 4.54 -0.27
C ARG A 112 3.62 5.14 -1.22
N SER A 113 4.90 4.88 -1.02
CA SER A 113 5.94 5.32 -1.97
C SER A 113 5.73 4.70 -3.35
N HIS A 114 5.38 3.41 -3.40
CA HIS A 114 4.99 2.72 -4.64
C HIS A 114 3.79 3.38 -5.33
N ILE A 115 2.70 3.61 -4.59
CA ILE A 115 1.49 4.27 -5.12
C ILE A 115 1.80 5.68 -5.60
N ASN A 116 2.61 6.44 -4.86
CA ASN A 116 3.04 7.78 -5.23
C ASN A 116 3.90 7.77 -6.50
N LEU A 117 4.83 6.82 -6.65
CA LEU A 117 5.61 6.68 -7.87
C LEU A 117 4.71 6.31 -9.06
N LEU A 118 3.73 5.42 -8.87
CA LEU A 118 2.73 5.11 -9.90
C LEU A 118 1.88 6.33 -10.28
N SER A 119 1.57 7.23 -9.34
CA SER A 119 0.76 8.42 -9.60
C SER A 119 1.55 9.55 -10.28
N THR A 120 2.87 9.58 -10.12
CA THR A 120 3.74 10.66 -10.62
C THR A 120 4.61 10.28 -11.82
N ASN A 121 4.94 8.99 -12.00
CA ASN A 121 5.81 8.52 -13.08
C ASN A 121 5.02 7.72 -14.13
N ALA A 122 4.77 8.35 -15.29
CA ALA A 122 4.00 7.74 -16.37
C ALA A 122 4.67 6.51 -16.99
N LEU A 123 6.01 6.48 -17.04
CA LEU A 123 6.76 5.33 -17.55
C LEU A 123 6.63 4.14 -16.60
N TYR A 124 6.75 4.38 -15.30
CA TYR A 124 6.55 3.33 -14.30
C TYR A 124 5.12 2.80 -14.32
N ARG A 125 4.13 3.70 -14.39
CA ARG A 125 2.71 3.31 -14.50
C ARG A 125 2.46 2.43 -15.72
N LYS A 126 3.06 2.78 -16.87
CA LYS A 126 2.93 2.00 -18.11
C LYS A 126 3.58 0.63 -17.98
N ALA A 127 4.76 0.54 -17.36
CA ALA A 127 5.43 -0.73 -17.10
C ALA A 127 4.62 -1.62 -16.15
N TYR A 128 4.03 -1.02 -15.10
CA TYR A 128 3.28 -1.75 -14.08
C TYR A 128 1.91 -2.26 -14.57
N TYR A 129 1.15 -1.44 -15.29
CA TYR A 129 -0.19 -1.76 -15.81
C TYR A 129 -0.18 -2.11 -17.30
N SER A 130 0.77 -2.93 -17.76
CA SER A 130 0.82 -3.38 -19.16
C SER A 130 -0.50 -4.08 -19.58
N SER A 131 -0.69 -4.36 -20.87
CA SER A 131 -1.99 -4.74 -21.46
C SER A 131 -2.64 -6.01 -20.89
N ALA A 132 -1.90 -6.82 -20.12
CA ALA A 132 -2.47 -7.90 -19.34
C ALA A 132 -2.80 -7.37 -17.94
N SER A 133 -3.98 -7.67 -17.40
CA SER A 133 -4.49 -7.20 -16.10
C SER A 133 -3.70 -7.66 -14.85
N VAL A 134 -2.41 -7.95 -15.00
CA VAL A 134 -1.45 -8.49 -14.03
C VAL A 134 -0.15 -7.70 -14.18
N ALA A 135 0.57 -7.48 -13.08
CA ALA A 135 1.89 -6.86 -13.10
C ALA A 135 2.83 -7.58 -14.09
N ASP A 136 3.37 -6.84 -15.04
CA ASP A 136 4.36 -7.32 -15.99
C ASP A 136 5.75 -7.21 -15.38
N TRP A 137 6.16 -8.27 -14.69
CA TRP A 137 7.40 -8.28 -13.92
C TRP A 137 8.63 -7.99 -14.79
N ALA A 138 8.63 -8.39 -16.06
CA ALA A 138 9.73 -8.13 -16.98
C ALA A 138 9.80 -6.64 -17.37
N GLU A 139 8.66 -5.99 -17.62
CA GLU A 139 8.61 -4.54 -17.87
C GLU A 139 8.98 -3.74 -16.62
N ILE A 140 8.50 -4.16 -15.44
CA ILE A 140 8.83 -3.54 -14.16
C ILE A 140 10.34 -3.64 -13.90
N GLU A 141 10.92 -4.82 -14.07
CA GLU A 141 12.37 -5.03 -13.91
C GLU A 141 13.16 -4.17 -14.90
N ARG A 142 12.72 -4.10 -16.17
CA ARG A 142 13.39 -3.26 -17.17
C ARG A 142 13.29 -1.78 -16.82
N PHE A 143 12.16 -1.32 -16.30
CA PHE A 143 12.00 0.06 -15.86
C PHE A 143 13.03 0.41 -14.78
N PHE A 144 13.12 -0.38 -13.71
CA PHE A 144 14.06 -0.10 -12.61
C PHE A 144 15.52 -0.30 -13.04
N SER A 145 15.81 -1.28 -13.88
CA SER A 145 17.16 -1.53 -14.40
C SER A 145 17.66 -0.42 -15.33
N SER A 146 16.77 0.15 -16.15
CA SER A 146 17.14 1.23 -17.08
C SER A 146 17.19 2.61 -16.40
N GLY A 147 16.30 2.88 -15.45
CA GLY A 147 16.24 4.15 -14.71
C GLY A 147 17.46 4.42 -13.82
N LEU A 148 18.24 3.38 -13.47
CA LEU A 148 19.42 3.47 -12.59
C LEU A 148 20.75 3.65 -13.34
N THR A 149 20.73 3.83 -14.67
CA THR A 149 21.95 4.10 -15.47
C THR A 149 22.39 5.57 -15.38
N ARG A 150 22.74 6.03 -14.17
CA ARG A 150 23.70 7.11 -13.80
C ARG A 150 23.57 7.44 -12.30
N PRO A 151 24.63 7.90 -11.65
CA PRO A 151 25.59 7.12 -10.84
C PRO A 151 25.00 6.50 -9.54
N ALA A 152 23.77 5.97 -9.53
CA ALA A 152 23.24 5.21 -8.39
C ALA A 152 23.73 3.75 -8.34
N ALA A 153 24.24 3.21 -9.45
CA ALA A 153 24.77 1.85 -9.55
C ALA A 153 25.96 1.56 -8.61
N ALA A 154 26.67 2.59 -8.13
CA ALA A 154 27.76 2.44 -7.17
C ALA A 154 27.29 2.11 -5.74
N PHE A 155 26.01 2.35 -5.41
CA PHE A 155 25.47 2.14 -4.06
C PHE A 155 24.79 0.77 -3.86
N LEU A 156 24.50 0.04 -4.94
CA LEU A 156 23.72 -1.21 -4.88
C LEU A 156 24.59 -2.49 -4.90
N LEU A 157 25.93 -2.37 -4.99
CA LEU A 157 26.87 -3.50 -4.99
C LEU A 157 27.64 -3.71 -3.68
N GLN A 158 27.20 -3.11 -2.57
CA GLN A 158 27.69 -3.49 -1.25
C GLN A 158 26.68 -4.45 -0.62
N TYR A 159 26.69 -5.72 -1.04
CA TYR A 159 26.43 -6.95 -0.26
C TYR A 159 26.48 -8.16 -1.20
#